data_AF-A0A838ST10-F1
#
_entry.id   AF-A0A838ST10-F1
#
_cell.length_a   1.000
_cell.length_b   1.000
_cell.length_c   1.000
_cell.angle_alpha   90.00
_cell.angle_beta   90.00
_cell.angle_gamma   90.00
#
_symmetry.space_group_name_H-M   'P 1'
#
loop_
_entity.id
_entity.type
_entity.pdbx_description
1 polymer ?
#
loop_
_entity_poly.entity_id
_entity_poly.type
_entity_poly.pdbx_seq_one_letter_code
_entity_poly.pdbx_strand_id
1 'polypeptide(L)' 'MAVRQCPRCDLRFRGEAELRSHLADDHGLDPEALEHHLGSGRSASVHRRPPDPTHVVHTDPHRKDR' A
#
# COMPACT_ATOMS: atom_id res chain seq x y z
N MET A 1 -27.43 -1.78 -13.83
CA MET A 1 -26.73 -3.07 -13.79
C MET A 1 -25.25 -2.80 -14.09
N ALA A 2 -24.36 -2.88 -13.11
CA ALA A 2 -22.93 -2.71 -13.36
C ALA A 2 -22.38 -4.01 -13.97
N VAL A 3 -21.81 -3.94 -15.18
CA VAL A 3 -21.23 -5.08 -15.88
C VAL A 3 -19.73 -5.09 -15.62
N ARG A 4 -19.17 -6.23 -15.24
CA ARG A 4 -17.73 -6.40 -15.00
C ARG A 4 -17.10 -7.05 -16.23
N GLN A 5 -16.03 -6.46 -16.76
CA GLN A 5 -15.33 -6.99 -17.93
C GLN A 5 -13.99 -7.57 -17.50
N CYS A 6 -13.60 -8.70 -18.09
CA CYS A 6 -12.29 -9.28 -17.84
C CYS A 6 -11.20 -8.46 -18.56
N PRO A 7 -10.06 -8.15 -17.91
CA PRO A 7 -8.97 -7.36 -18.50
C PRO A 7 -8.06 -8.17 -19.44
N ARG A 8 -8.20 -9.50 -19.46
CA ARG A 8 -7.37 -10.43 -20.26
C ARG A 8 -8.06 -10.89 -21.53
N CYS A 9 -9.37 -11.02 -21.48
CA CYS A 9 -10.22 -11.41 -22.58
C CYS A 9 -11.50 -10.57 -22.45
N ASP A 10 -11.98 -9.95 -23.53
CA ASP A 10 -13.06 -8.95 -23.51
C ASP A 10 -14.45 -9.48 -23.08
N LEU A 11 -14.52 -10.58 -22.34
CA LEU A 11 -15.70 -11.18 -21.75
C LEU A 11 -16.33 -10.27 -20.69
N ARG A 12 -17.66 -10.22 -20.71
CA ARG A 12 -18.47 -9.36 -19.84
C ARG A 12 -19.39 -10.21 -18.99
N PHE A 13 -19.37 -9.97 -17.69
CA PHE A 13 -20.09 -10.73 -16.67
C PHE A 13 -21.12 -9.86 -15.96
N ARG A 14 -22.21 -10.48 -15.48
CA ARG A 14 -23.31 -9.75 -14.83
C ARG A 14 -22.98 -9.30 -13.42
N GLY A 15 -21.96 -9.89 -12.81
CA GLY A 15 -21.54 -9.58 -11.46
C GLY A 15 -20.08 -9.93 -11.21
N GLU A 16 -19.61 -9.54 -10.04
CA GLU A 16 -18.24 -9.80 -9.63
C GLU A 16 -17.98 -11.29 -9.40
N ALA A 17 -18.91 -12.01 -8.75
CA ALA A 17 -18.77 -13.45 -8.50
C ALA A 17 -18.49 -14.26 -9.78
N GLU A 18 -19.17 -13.95 -10.89
CA GLU A 18 -18.92 -14.63 -12.17
C GLU A 18 -17.55 -14.28 -12.76
N LEU A 19 -17.14 -13.01 -12.69
CA LEU A 19 -15.81 -12.60 -13.12
C LEU A 19 -14.73 -13.27 -12.26
N ARG A 20 -14.92 -13.37 -10.93
CA ARG A 20 -13.98 -14.02 -10.00
C ARG A 20 -13.74 -15.48 -10.38
N SER A 21 -14.80 -16.24 -10.59
CA SER A 21 -14.69 -17.64 -11.02
C SER A 21 -14.02 -17.77 -12.39
N HIS A 22 -14.36 -16.90 -13.34
CA HIS A 22 -13.72 -16.89 -14.65
C HIS A 22 -12.22 -16.59 -14.58
N LEU A 23 -11.81 -15.59 -13.78
CA LEU A 23 -10.41 -15.25 -13.60
C LEU A 23 -9.62 -16.41 -12.97
N ALA A 24 -10.20 -17.13 -12.02
CA ALA A 24 -9.56 -18.27 -11.38
C ALA A 24 -9.43 -19.48 -12.33
N ASP A 25 -10.48 -19.80 -13.10
CA ASP A 25 -10.52 -20.99 -13.95
C ASP A 25 -9.77 -20.78 -15.29
N ASP A 26 -10.02 -19.66 -15.96
CA ASP A 26 -9.49 -19.38 -17.31
C ASP A 26 -8.12 -18.70 -17.28
N HIS A 27 -7.83 -17.95 -16.21
CA HIS A 27 -6.59 -17.18 -16.10
C HIS A 27 -5.71 -17.55 -14.90
N GLY A 28 -6.18 -18.41 -13.98
CA GLY A 28 -5.46 -18.73 -12.75
C GLY A 28 -5.19 -17.50 -11.87
N LEU A 29 -6.00 -16.45 -12.00
CA LEU A 29 -5.82 -15.19 -11.30
C LEU A 29 -6.72 -15.13 -10.07
N ASP A 30 -6.10 -14.87 -8.92
CA ASP A 30 -6.84 -14.66 -7.70
C ASP A 30 -7.48 -13.25 -7.69
N PRO A 31 -8.81 -13.16 -7.58
CA PRO A 31 -9.53 -11.89 -7.68
C PRO A 31 -9.28 -10.95 -6.50
N GLU A 32 -8.83 -11.44 -5.34
CA GLU A 32 -8.48 -10.57 -4.20
C GLU A 32 -7.27 -9.67 -4.50
N ALA A 33 -6.44 -10.07 -5.47
CA ALA A 33 -5.30 -9.26 -5.92
C ALA A 33 -5.74 -8.03 -6.73
N LEU A 34 -6.92 -8.05 -7.35
CA LEU A 34 -7.39 -6.95 -8.21
C LEU A 34 -7.96 -5.79 -7.39
N GLU A 35 -8.52 -6.07 -6.21
CA GLU A 35 -9.17 -5.07 -5.35
C GLU A 35 -8.16 -4.23 -4.56
N HIS A 36 -6.97 -4.77 -4.29
CA HIS A 36 -5.93 -4.08 -3.51
C HIS A 36 -5.23 -2.91 -4.23
N HIS A 37 -5.41 -2.75 -5.56
CA HIS A 37 -4.78 -1.64 -6.29
C HIS A 37 -5.51 -0.29 -6.07
N LEU A 38 -6.81 -0.28 -5.78
CA LEU A 38 -7.62 0.95 -5.84
C LEU A 38 -8.09 1.47 -4.46
N GLY A 39 -7.68 0.83 -3.36
CA GLY A 39 -8.27 1.12 -2.05
C GLY A 39 -7.42 0.74 -0.84
N SER A 40 -6.16 1.17 -0.77
CA SER A 40 -5.44 1.28 0.52
C SER A 40 -4.85 2.66 0.74
N GLY A 41 -5.69 3.66 0.54
CA GLY A 41 -5.62 4.92 1.26
C GLY A 41 -6.17 4.74 2.69
N ARG A 42 -5.48 3.95 3.53
CA ARG A 42 -5.51 4.19 4.97
C ARG A 42 -4.12 4.62 5.36
N SER A 43 -3.89 5.91 5.16
CA SER A 43 -2.80 6.68 5.74
C SER A 43 -2.86 6.56 7.27
N ALA A 44 -2.39 5.45 7.82
CA ALA A 44 -1.83 5.47 9.16
C ALA A 44 -0.41 6.02 9.00
N SER A 45 -0.31 7.34 8.90
CA SER A 45 0.93 8.09 9.00
C SER A 45 1.60 7.78 10.34
N VAL A 46 2.43 6.75 10.35
CA VAL A 46 3.47 6.52 11.35
C VAL A 46 4.81 6.39 10.65
N HIS A 47 5.10 7.32 9.73
CA HIS A 47 6.48 7.79 9.64
C HIS A 47 6.79 8.53 10.94
N ARG A 48 7.21 7.78 11.97
CA ARG A 48 8.02 8.36 13.04
C ARG A 48 9.25 8.91 12.35
N ARG A 49 9.28 10.23 12.22
CA ARG A 49 10.42 11.02 11.79
C ARG A 49 11.63 10.53 12.61
N PRO A 50 12.73 10.06 12.01
CA PRO A 50 13.95 9.88 12.79
C PRO A 50 14.31 11.26 13.36
N PRO A 51 14.61 11.39 14.66
CA PRO A 51 15.12 12.65 15.17
C PRO A 51 16.45 12.96 14.46
N ASP A 52 16.51 14.17 13.94
CA ASP A 52 17.66 14.75 13.23
C ASP A 52 18.94 14.70 14.09
N PRO A 53 20.13 14.45 13.49
CA PRO A 53 21.40 14.32 14.22
C PRO A 53 21.98 15.62 14.78
N THR A 54 21.26 16.74 14.78
CA THR A 54 21.78 18.03 15.27
C THR A 54 21.33 18.36 16.70
N HIS A 55 21.86 17.63 17.68
CA HIS A 55 22.02 18.20 19.01
C HIS A 55 23.46 18.04 19.48
N VAL A 56 24.34 18.85 18.88
CA VAL A 56 25.69 19.10 19.37
C VAL A 56 25.60 19.67 20.78
N VAL A 57 25.81 18.81 21.78
CA VAL A 57 26.03 19.26 23.15
C VAL A 57 27.34 20.02 23.17
N HIS A 58 27.25 21.35 23.18
CA HIS A 58 28.39 22.18 23.52
C HIS A 58 28.56 22.08 25.04
N THR A 59 29.31 21.10 25.51
CA THR A 59 29.84 21.15 26.88
C THR A 59 31.14 21.96 26.83
N ASP A 60 31.02 23.28 27.02
CA ASP A 60 32.10 24.03 27.67
C ASP A 60 31.46 24.71 28.89
N PRO A 61 31.94 24.39 30.09
CA PRO A 61 32.76 25.40 30.74
C PRO A 61 33.95 24.83 31.52
N HIS A 62 35.13 25.35 31.18
CA HIS A 62 36.14 25.81 32.14
C HIS A 62 36.75 24.78 33.11
N ARG A 63 37.86 24.14 32.70
CA ARG A 63 38.85 23.55 33.62
C ARG A 63 40.19 24.28 33.47
N LYS A 64 40.30 25.46 34.08
CA LYS A 64 41.58 26.02 34.53
C LYS A 64 41.63 25.97 36.04
N ASP A 65 42.84 25.71 36.54
CA ASP A 65 43.32 25.81 37.92
C ASP A 65 43.35 24.50 38.73
N ARG A 66 44.49 23.79 38.71
CA ARG A 66 45.52 23.87 39.76
C ARG A 66 46.72 22.98 39.44
#